data_AF-A0A527GMK7-F1
#
_entry.id   AF-A0A527GMK7-F1
#
_cell.length_a   1.000
_cell.length_b   1.000
_cell.length_c   1.000
_cell.angle_alpha   90.00
_cell.angle_beta   90.00
_cell.angle_gamma   90.00
#
_symmetry.space_group_name_H-M   'P 1'
#
loop_
_entity.id
_entity.type
_entity.pdbx_description
1 polymer ?
#
loop_
_entity_poly.entity_id
_entity_poly.type
_entity_poly.pdbx_seq_one_letter_code
_entity_poly.pdbx_strand_id
1 'polypeptide(L)'
;EGPLSSRFYYLYAEDAERGGRWDGPINMCVAEKEFKIAGVTDCVARGFQRAGFQEYDTGEQASWMVQLTDESTTGGAPAAPGTNSQ
;
A
#
# COMPACT_ATOMS: atom_id res chain seq x y z
N GLU A 1 15.94 8.59 5.85
CA GLU A 1 15.40 9.33 4.71
C GLU A 1 16.36 9.17 3.54
N GLY A 2 15.86 8.79 2.38
CA GLY A 2 16.68 8.46 1.20
C GLY A 2 15.77 8.25 0.00
N PRO A 3 16.30 8.27 -1.23
CA PRO A 3 15.50 8.13 -2.43
C PRO A 3 14.79 6.78 -2.44
N LEU A 4 13.59 6.78 -3.00
CA LEU A 4 12.83 5.56 -3.24
C LEU A 4 13.60 4.69 -4.23
N SER A 5 13.97 3.48 -3.79
CA SER A 5 14.77 2.54 -4.57
C SER A 5 13.95 1.65 -5.50
N SER A 6 12.62 1.66 -5.34
CA SER A 6 11.68 0.85 -6.12
C SER A 6 10.68 1.75 -6.85
N ARG A 7 10.11 1.25 -7.94
CA ARG A 7 9.03 1.95 -8.66
C ARG A 7 7.66 1.67 -8.07
N PHE A 8 7.44 0.45 -7.57
CA PHE A 8 6.16 0.06 -6.99
C PHE A 8 6.27 0.01 -5.47
N TYR A 9 5.34 0.68 -4.80
CA TYR A 9 5.18 0.63 -3.35
C TYR A 9 3.81 0.07 -3.01
N TYR A 10 3.78 -0.81 -2.02
CA TYR A 10 2.56 -1.42 -1.53
C TYR A 10 2.28 -0.86 -0.15
N LEU A 11 1.12 -0.25 0.01
CA LEU A 11 0.72 0.40 1.26
C LEU A 11 -0.49 -0.30 1.86
N TYR A 12 -0.42 -0.44 3.18
CA TYR A 12 -1.49 -0.91 4.04
C TYR A 12 -1.59 0.08 5.20
N ALA A 13 -2.82 0.44 5.55
CA ALA A 13 -3.09 1.33 6.67
C ALA A 13 -4.36 0.90 7.38
N GLU A 14 -4.36 1.05 8.70
CA GLU A 14 -5.52 0.89 9.56
C GLU A 14 -5.64 2.12 10.46
N ASP A 15 -6.85 2.60 10.62
CA ASP A 15 -7.18 3.60 11.62
C ASP A 15 -7.28 2.90 12.99
N ALA A 16 -6.34 3.22 13.87
CA ALA A 16 -6.27 2.65 15.21
C ALA A 16 -7.43 3.08 16.13
N GLU A 17 -8.10 4.20 15.83
CA GLU A 17 -9.20 4.74 16.65
C GLU A 17 -10.57 4.35 16.09
N ARG A 18 -10.74 4.39 14.77
CA ARG A 18 -12.03 4.22 14.10
C ARG A 18 -12.23 2.84 13.47
N GLY A 19 -11.17 2.03 13.39
CA GLY A 19 -11.25 0.67 12.84
C GLY A 19 -11.45 0.61 11.33
N GLY A 20 -11.18 1.69 10.60
CA GLY A 20 -11.16 1.71 9.15
C GLY A 20 -9.91 1.02 8.61
N ARG A 21 -10.05 0.17 7.60
CA ARG A 21 -8.93 -0.45 6.90
C ARG A 21 -8.89 0.02 5.46
N TRP A 22 -7.70 0.35 5.00
CA TRP A 22 -7.47 0.61 3.58
C TRP A 22 -7.13 -0.68 2.86
N ASP A 23 -8.17 -1.41 2.45
CA ASP A 23 -8.02 -2.66 1.73
C ASP A 23 -7.77 -2.42 0.24
N GLY A 24 -6.61 -2.87 -0.25
CA GLY A 24 -6.32 -2.96 -1.68
C GLY A 24 -6.42 -4.39 -2.22
N PRO A 25 -6.34 -4.56 -3.55
CA PRO A 25 -6.54 -5.87 -4.20
C PRO A 25 -5.37 -6.85 -4.00
N ILE A 26 -4.19 -6.35 -3.62
CA ILE A 26 -2.97 -7.15 -3.51
C ILE A 26 -2.84 -7.72 -2.10
N ASN A 27 -2.85 -9.04 -1.96
CA ASN A 27 -2.81 -9.65 -0.63
C ASN A 27 -1.38 -9.98 -0.22
N MET A 28 -0.95 -9.50 0.94
CA MET A 28 0.37 -9.79 1.51
C MET A 28 0.27 -10.12 3.01
N CYS A 29 1.41 -10.52 3.58
CA CYS A 29 1.50 -10.88 5.00
C CYS A 29 1.82 -9.65 5.85
N VAL A 30 1.17 -9.51 7.01
CA VAL A 30 1.43 -8.47 8.02
C VAL A 30 1.65 -9.09 9.41
N ALA A 31 2.32 -8.34 10.29
CA ALA A 31 2.52 -8.70 11.68
C ALA A 31 2.45 -7.45 12.57
N GLU A 32 2.14 -7.64 13.85
CA GLU A 32 2.08 -6.56 14.85
C GLU A 32 3.46 -5.93 15.15
N LYS A 33 4.55 -6.68 14.94
CA LYS A 33 5.93 -6.25 15.21
C LYS A 33 6.73 -6.23 13.91
N GLU A 34 7.85 -5.51 13.91
CA GLU A 34 8.79 -5.49 12.78
C GLU A 34 9.19 -6.92 12.38
N PHE A 35 9.15 -7.20 11.08
CA PHE A 35 9.42 -8.53 10.54
C PHE A 35 10.00 -8.45 9.13
N LYS A 36 10.55 -9.57 8.67
CA LYS A 36 10.92 -9.80 7.27
C LYS A 36 10.36 -11.15 6.85
N ILE A 37 9.77 -11.20 5.67
CA ILE A 37 9.19 -12.42 5.11
C ILE A 37 9.57 -12.54 3.63
N ALA A 38 9.86 -13.77 3.19
CA ALA A 38 9.96 -14.09 1.78
C ALA A 38 8.63 -14.69 1.29
N GLY A 39 8.12 -14.15 0.18
CA GLY A 39 6.87 -14.58 -0.45
C GLY A 39 5.61 -14.20 0.33
N VAL A 40 4.45 -14.31 -0.35
CA VAL A 40 3.13 -13.89 0.15
C VAL A 40 2.16 -15.04 0.36
N THR A 41 2.60 -16.29 0.17
CA THR A 41 1.77 -17.49 0.33
C THR A 41 1.68 -17.93 1.79
N ASP A 42 0.52 -18.46 2.16
CA ASP A 42 0.24 -19.11 3.44
C ASP A 42 0.57 -18.28 4.69
N CYS A 43 0.31 -16.95 4.64
CA CYS A 43 0.61 -16.02 5.74
C CYS A 43 0.15 -16.55 7.11
N VAL A 44 -1.12 -17.00 7.21
CA VAL A 44 -1.72 -17.47 8.46
C VAL A 44 -1.06 -18.75 8.98
N ALA A 45 -0.79 -19.71 8.11
CA ALA A 45 -0.09 -20.94 8.51
C ALA A 45 1.35 -20.68 8.98
N ARG A 46 1.94 -19.57 8.52
CA ARG A 46 3.29 -19.11 8.88
C ARG A 46 3.30 -18.17 10.09
N GLY A 47 2.14 -17.93 10.72
CA GLY A 47 2.02 -17.08 11.92
C GLY A 47 1.86 -15.58 11.64
N PHE A 48 1.55 -15.21 10.39
CA PHE A 48 1.29 -13.83 9.97
C PHE A 48 -0.21 -13.61 9.71
N GLN A 49 -0.66 -12.37 9.72
CA GLN A 49 -2.00 -12.02 9.25
C GLN A 49 -1.97 -11.76 7.74
N ARG A 50 -3.15 -11.82 7.10
CA ARG A 50 -3.32 -11.48 5.68
C ARG A 50 -4.06 -10.16 5.58
N ALA A 51 -3.51 -9.23 4.80
CA ALA A 51 -4.11 -7.91 4.57
C ALA A 51 -4.05 -7.53 3.09
N GLY A 52 -4.98 -6.66 2.68
CA GLY A 52 -5.02 -6.06 1.35
C GLY A 52 -4.14 -4.81 1.28
N PHE A 53 -3.30 -4.72 0.27
CA PHE A 53 -2.39 -3.62 0.01
C PHE A 53 -2.81 -2.92 -1.28
N GLN A 54 -2.72 -1.59 -1.27
CA GLN A 54 -2.82 -0.78 -2.48
C GLN A 54 -1.44 -0.63 -3.10
N GLU A 55 -1.33 -0.95 -4.39
CA GLU A 55 -0.13 -0.73 -5.18
C GLU A 55 -0.11 0.71 -5.70
N TYR A 56 1.06 1.34 -5.61
CA TYR A 56 1.35 2.65 -6.12
C TYR A 56 2.57 2.62 -7.01
N ASP A 57 2.40 3.06 -8.25
CA ASP A 57 3.49 3.33 -9.18
C ASP A 57 4.03 4.75 -8.92
N THR A 58 5.25 4.85 -8.39
CA THR A 58 5.90 6.14 -8.14
C THR A 58 6.50 6.74 -9.40
N GLY A 59 6.47 6.03 -10.54
CA GLY A 59 7.05 6.51 -11.79
C GLY A 59 8.54 6.83 -11.67
N GLU A 60 9.26 6.15 -10.76
CA GLU A 60 10.66 6.40 -10.42
C GLU A 60 10.93 7.80 -9.81
N GLN A 61 9.89 8.49 -9.31
CA GLN A 61 10.05 9.76 -8.62
C GLN A 61 10.71 9.56 -7.25
N ALA A 62 11.71 10.40 -6.94
CA ALA A 62 12.48 10.33 -5.70
C ALA A 62 11.68 10.78 -4.46
N SER A 63 10.58 11.51 -4.65
CA SER A 63 9.65 11.91 -3.60
C SER A 63 8.21 11.92 -4.14
N TRP A 64 7.28 11.43 -3.33
CA TRP A 64 5.85 11.39 -3.63
C TRP A 64 5.07 11.48 -2.31
N MET A 65 3.83 11.95 -2.37
CA MET A 65 2.93 11.99 -1.21
C MET A 65 1.66 11.21 -1.52
N VAL A 66 1.29 10.32 -0.61
CA VAL A 66 -0.01 9.66 -0.60
C VAL A 66 -0.91 10.44 0.33
N GLN A 67 -2.07 10.87 -0.16
CA GLN A 67 -3.14 11.27 0.74
C GLN A 67 -3.97 10.04 1.09
N LEU A 68 -3.93 9.69 2.38
CA LEU A 68 -4.79 8.66 2.96
C LEU A 68 -6.11 9.34 3.33
N THR A 69 -7.01 9.47 2.37
CA THR A 69 -8.38 9.93 2.61
C THR A 69 -9.22 8.75 3.10
N ASP A 70 -10.13 9.01 4.03
CA ASP A 70 -11.11 8.04 4.55
C ASP A 70 -12.20 7.82 3.47
N GLU A 71 -11.77 7.40 2.28
CA GLU A 71 -12.65 7.04 1.19
C GLU A 71 -13.05 5.59 1.38
N SER A 72 -14.10 5.43 2.19
CA SER A 72 -15.01 4.31 2.10
C SER A 72 -15.26 3.97 0.63
N THR A 73 -14.60 2.90 0.18
CA THR A 73 -14.69 2.25 -1.13
C THR A 73 -15.81 2.81 -2.01
N THR A 74 -15.46 3.69 -2.94
CA THR A 74 -16.26 3.89 -4.14
C THR A 74 -15.29 3.78 -5.32
N GLY A 75 -15.29 2.61 -5.96
CA GLY A 75 -14.40 2.31 -7.07
C GLY A 75 -14.46 3.39 -8.16
N GLY A 76 -13.29 3.83 -8.62
CA GLY A 76 -13.23 4.81 -9.69
C GLY A 76 -11.83 5.29 -10.01
N ALA A 77 -11.12 4.48 -10.81
CA ALA A 77 -9.98 4.83 -11.68
C ALA A 77 -8.70 5.41 -11.02
N PRO A 78 -7.50 4.94 -11.43
CA PRO A 78 -6.26 5.60 -11.04
C PRO A 78 -6.22 6.97 -11.71
N ALA A 79 -6.15 8.03 -10.92
CA ALA A 79 -5.77 9.33 -11.43
C ALA A 79 -4.30 9.25 -11.88
N ALA A 80 -4.10 9.06 -13.18
CA ALA A 80 -2.80 9.18 -13.80
C ALA A 80 -2.21 10.57 -13.46
N PRO A 81 -0.92 10.68 -13.09
CA PRO A 81 -0.27 11.97 -13.02
C PRO A 81 -0.24 12.55 -14.44
N GLY A 82 -0.96 13.66 -14.63
CA GLY A 82 -1.04 14.37 -15.90
C GLY A 82 0.37 14.70 -16.41
N THR A 83 0.67 14.24 -17.61
CA THR A 83 1.87 14.62 -18.35
C THR A 83 1.59 15.88 -19.17
N ASN A 84 2.38 16.91 -18.87
CA ASN A 84 3.00 17.90 -19.76
C ASN A 84 2.22 18.90 -20.65
N SER A 85 2.81 20.11 -20.66
CA SER A 85 3.05 21.02 -21.79
C SER A 85 1.98 22.04 -22.18
N GLN A 86 2.14 23.28 -21.69
CA GLN A 86 2.44 24.46 -22.52
C GLN A 86 3.05 25.59 -21.67
#